data_AF-A0A0N4VTG0-F1
#
_entry.id   AF-A0A0N4VTG0-F1
#
_cell.length_a   1.000
_cell.length_b   1.000
_cell.length_c   1.000
_cell.angle_alpha   90.00
_cell.angle_beta   90.00
_cell.angle_gamma   90.00
#
_symmetry.space_group_name_H-M   'P 1'
#
loop_
_entity.id
_entity.type
_entity.pdbx_description
1 polymer ?
#
loop_
_entity_poly.entity_id
_entity_poly.type
_entity_poly.pdbx_seq_one_letter_code
_entity_poly.pdbx_strand_id
1 'polypeptide(L)'
;MSSFHRFEEYNKRKYDYNNLLRALPKLPEPDALLDKIVDGCRDVMYKCAVLDQLHDEIPFFFRTNEPWGGVGARRAPCRAKSRKLRTPLPPTPPNPQDLYASPPILVATRRISQAAWDSMIAQPQVYYDAEGKKHKLTTDQDSMEPIIDDQLKAINELYMTIRNMRATALNEERAMRDTTQETMAKTISAIQSSLEEMSSQLTHGQAHSRECEKQRRSQDVDMAHGSDMEVEEPELSADEVKALEYTRRTLLAKIHVLGIRIHSLEQEKPCQIREYISGVDKKEETTMRCTFCGHRGKHYSDSCPRIRDSARRKTLLKRQHRCEICLEVGCMADSRCSKYWNRCFHCNRMGHHSAICDWPEKAEKIEDEIRETLGELRKAKKVSVICRRLGIREDL
;
A
#
# COMPACT_ATOMS: atom_id res chain seq x y z
N MET A 1 -53.13 -56.43 -32.09
CA MET A 1 -52.81 -55.03 -32.46
C MET A 1 -52.06 -54.25 -31.37
N SER A 2 -52.37 -54.40 -30.08
CA SER A 2 -51.69 -53.64 -28.99
C SER A 2 -50.17 -53.90 -28.85
N SER A 3 -49.69 -55.14 -29.07
CA SER A 3 -48.27 -55.47 -28.96
C SER A 3 -47.40 -54.79 -30.04
N PHE A 4 -47.92 -54.69 -31.27
CA PHE A 4 -47.21 -54.10 -32.39
C PHE A 4 -46.99 -52.59 -32.21
N HIS A 5 -48.01 -51.86 -31.74
CA HIS A 5 -47.90 -50.44 -31.43
C HIS A 5 -46.87 -50.15 -30.32
N ARG A 6 -46.79 -51.00 -29.29
CA ARG A 6 -45.76 -50.86 -28.23
C ARG A 6 -44.34 -51.07 -28.79
N PHE A 7 -44.17 -51.98 -29.74
CA PHE A 7 -42.88 -52.24 -30.37
C PHE A 7 -42.42 -51.08 -31.27
N GLU A 8 -43.33 -50.50 -32.07
CA GLU A 8 -43.03 -49.31 -32.90
C GLU A 8 -42.68 -48.11 -32.02
N GLU A 9 -43.43 -47.87 -30.94
CA GLU A 9 -43.15 -46.79 -29.99
C GLU A 9 -41.78 -46.97 -29.31
N TYR A 10 -41.43 -48.19 -28.93
CA TYR A 10 -40.11 -48.51 -28.39
C TYR A 10 -38.99 -48.20 -29.40
N ASN A 11 -39.14 -48.62 -30.66
CA ASN A 11 -38.14 -48.37 -31.71
C ASN A 11 -37.99 -46.88 -32.02
N LYS A 12 -39.10 -46.14 -32.05
CA LYS A 12 -39.08 -44.68 -32.22
C LYS A 12 -38.32 -44.01 -31.08
N ARG A 13 -38.65 -44.33 -29.82
CA ARG A 13 -37.93 -43.79 -28.65
C ARG A 13 -36.44 -44.16 -28.66
N LYS A 14 -36.10 -45.39 -29.06
CA LYS A 14 -34.71 -45.83 -29.21
C LYS A 14 -33.97 -45.06 -30.30
N TYR A 15 -34.62 -44.79 -31.43
CA TYR A 15 -34.07 -43.98 -32.52
C TYR A 15 -33.85 -42.53 -32.07
N ASP A 16 -34.85 -41.91 -31.45
CA ASP A 16 -34.76 -40.53 -30.93
C ASP A 16 -33.65 -40.41 -29.87
N TYR A 17 -33.55 -41.37 -28.96
CA TYR A 17 -32.46 -41.44 -27.97
C TYR A 17 -31.08 -41.51 -28.63
N ASN A 18 -30.90 -42.35 -29.66
CA ASN A 18 -29.63 -42.45 -30.36
C ASN A 18 -29.29 -41.18 -31.16
N ASN A 19 -30.30 -40.50 -31.72
CA ASN A 19 -30.10 -39.22 -32.39
C ASN A 19 -29.68 -38.13 -31.39
N LEU A 20 -30.33 -38.07 -30.21
CA LEU A 20 -29.93 -37.16 -29.14
C LEU A 20 -28.49 -37.45 -28.68
N LEU A 21 -28.13 -38.72 -28.48
CA LEU A 21 -26.75 -39.11 -28.12
C LEU A 21 -25.72 -38.67 -29.17
N ARG A 22 -26.06 -38.74 -30.46
CA ARG A 22 -25.18 -38.30 -31.54
C ARG A 22 -25.09 -36.78 -31.66
N ALA A 23 -26.12 -36.06 -31.24
CA ALA A 23 -26.16 -34.60 -31.24
C ALA A 23 -25.42 -33.98 -30.05
N LEU A 24 -25.20 -34.74 -28.96
CA LEU A 24 -24.42 -34.27 -27.83
C LEU A 24 -22.96 -34.01 -28.22
N PRO A 25 -22.34 -32.93 -27.70
CA PRO A 25 -20.91 -32.71 -27.88
C PRO A 25 -20.13 -33.89 -27.27
N LYS A 26 -18.90 -34.11 -27.77
CA LYS A 26 -18.01 -35.12 -27.18
C LYS A 26 -17.74 -34.77 -25.72
N LEU A 27 -18.34 -35.55 -24.83
CA LEU A 27 -18.15 -35.38 -23.39
C LEU A 27 -16.73 -35.82 -23.00
N PRO A 28 -16.08 -35.08 -22.09
CA PRO A 28 -14.80 -35.51 -21.51
C PRO A 28 -14.97 -36.78 -20.67
N GLU A 29 -13.88 -37.51 -20.45
CA GLU A 29 -13.86 -38.59 -19.46
C GLU A 29 -14.06 -38.04 -18.04
N PRO A 30 -14.66 -38.81 -17.11
CA PRO A 30 -14.98 -38.33 -15.77
C PRO A 30 -13.79 -37.72 -15.01
N ASP A 31 -12.61 -38.36 -15.04
CA ASP A 31 -11.40 -37.85 -14.38
C ASP A 31 -10.96 -36.51 -14.99
N ALA A 32 -10.94 -36.43 -16.32
CA ALA A 32 -10.56 -35.20 -17.03
C ALA A 32 -11.57 -34.07 -16.81
N LEU A 33 -12.85 -34.38 -16.57
CA LEU A 33 -13.84 -33.39 -16.18
C LEU A 33 -13.61 -32.90 -14.75
N LEU A 34 -13.35 -33.83 -13.81
CA LEU A 34 -13.04 -33.48 -12.43
C LEU A 34 -11.82 -32.57 -12.34
N ASP A 35 -10.73 -32.91 -13.04
CA ASP A 35 -9.51 -32.09 -13.07
C ASP A 35 -9.82 -30.66 -13.55
N LYS A 36 -10.64 -30.52 -14.61
CA LYS A 36 -11.07 -29.20 -15.11
C LYS A 36 -11.91 -28.43 -14.10
N ILE A 37 -12.82 -29.10 -13.38
CA ILE A 37 -13.62 -28.48 -12.31
C ILE A 37 -12.70 -28.01 -11.18
N VAL A 38 -11.78 -28.87 -10.74
CA VAL A 38 -10.82 -28.57 -9.67
C VAL A 38 -9.93 -27.40 -10.06
N ASP A 39 -9.38 -27.39 -11.26
CA ASP A 39 -8.55 -26.28 -11.75
C ASP A 39 -9.34 -24.98 -11.89
N GLY A 40 -10.60 -25.06 -12.36
CA GLY A 40 -11.51 -23.92 -12.38
C GLY A 40 -11.76 -23.34 -10.98
N CYS A 41 -11.98 -24.20 -9.98
CA CYS A 41 -12.16 -23.78 -8.60
C CYS A 41 -10.87 -23.17 -8.01
N ARG A 42 -9.70 -23.76 -8.30
CA ARG A 42 -8.39 -23.20 -7.88
C ARG A 42 -8.16 -21.81 -8.45
N ASP A 43 -8.48 -21.62 -9.73
CA ASP A 43 -8.34 -20.33 -10.40
C ASP A 43 -9.28 -19.26 -9.80
N VAL A 44 -10.52 -19.64 -9.46
CA VAL A 44 -11.44 -18.75 -8.71
C VAL A 44 -10.81 -18.37 -7.37
N MET A 45 -10.39 -19.33 -6.55
CA MET A 45 -9.84 -19.06 -5.22
C MET A 45 -8.55 -18.23 -5.27
N TYR A 46 -7.69 -18.47 -6.27
CA TYR A 46 -6.50 -17.65 -6.50
C TYR A 46 -6.87 -16.20 -6.81
N LYS A 47 -7.89 -15.98 -7.65
CA LYS A 47 -8.38 -14.62 -7.96
C LYS A 47 -8.99 -13.94 -6.75
N CYS A 48 -9.70 -14.67 -5.88
CA CYS A 48 -10.19 -14.12 -4.61
C CYS A 48 -9.04 -13.56 -3.78
N ALA A 49 -7.98 -14.35 -3.59
CA ALA A 49 -6.81 -13.91 -2.82
C ALA A 49 -6.13 -12.67 -3.43
N VAL A 50 -6.01 -12.62 -4.76
CA VAL A 50 -5.47 -11.44 -5.46
C VAL A 50 -6.39 -10.22 -5.29
N LEU A 51 -7.71 -10.43 -5.27
CA LEU A 51 -8.68 -9.35 -5.08
C LEU A 51 -8.59 -8.79 -3.65
N ASP A 52 -8.49 -9.64 -2.65
CA ASP A 52 -8.33 -9.25 -1.25
C ASP A 52 -7.05 -8.41 -1.06
N GLN A 53 -5.93 -8.86 -1.62
CA GLN A 53 -4.67 -8.09 -1.61
C GLN A 53 -4.83 -6.71 -2.26
N LEU A 54 -5.55 -6.61 -3.38
CA LEU A 54 -5.81 -5.32 -4.03
C LEU A 54 -6.71 -4.43 -3.18
N HIS A 55 -7.71 -5.00 -2.51
CA HIS A 55 -8.59 -4.26 -1.62
C HIS A 55 -7.81 -3.64 -0.47
N ASP A 56 -6.83 -4.36 0.08
CA ASP A 56 -5.92 -3.86 1.12
C ASP A 56 -4.93 -2.81 0.61
N GLU A 57 -4.45 -2.95 -0.63
CA GLU A 57 -3.54 -1.99 -1.26
C GLU A 57 -4.24 -0.67 -1.64
N ILE A 58 -5.54 -0.67 -1.93
CA ILE A 58 -6.23 0.54 -2.42
C ILE A 58 -6.19 1.70 -1.42
N PRO A 59 -6.56 1.55 -0.13
CA PRO A 59 -6.47 2.60 0.88
C PRO A 59 -5.07 3.22 0.99
N PHE A 60 -4.03 2.43 0.74
CA PHE A 60 -2.65 2.89 0.77
C PHE A 60 -2.37 3.98 -0.28
N PHE A 61 -2.88 3.83 -1.50
CA PHE A 61 -2.70 4.83 -2.57
C PHE A 61 -3.38 6.18 -2.30
N PHE A 62 -4.27 6.24 -1.30
CA PHE A 62 -4.99 7.45 -0.94
C PHE A 62 -4.36 8.23 0.20
N ARG A 63 -3.72 7.55 1.15
CA ARG A 63 -3.13 8.24 2.32
C ARG A 63 -1.85 8.98 1.98
N THR A 64 -1.26 8.71 0.82
CA THR A 64 -0.09 9.43 0.35
C THR A 64 -0.53 10.80 -0.18
N ASN A 65 -0.19 11.88 0.54
CA ASN A 65 -0.30 13.28 0.07
C ASN A 65 0.69 13.61 -1.07
N GLU A 66 1.23 12.62 -1.77
CA GLU A 66 2.17 12.83 -2.86
C GLU A 66 1.45 13.45 -4.07
N PRO A 67 2.04 14.45 -4.74
CA PRO A 67 1.48 15.03 -5.95
C PRO A 67 1.25 13.96 -7.03
N TRP A 68 0.12 14.03 -7.71
CA TRP A 68 -0.32 13.04 -8.70
C TRP A 68 0.74 12.66 -9.75
N GLY A 69 1.65 13.57 -10.10
CA GLY A 69 2.78 13.31 -11.01
C GLY A 69 3.81 12.31 -10.46
N GLY A 70 4.09 12.31 -9.15
CA GLY A 70 5.06 11.41 -8.52
C GLY A 70 4.49 10.00 -8.28
N VAL A 71 3.18 9.89 -8.07
CA VAL A 71 2.51 8.61 -7.76
C VAL A 71 2.30 7.72 -9.00
N GLY A 72 2.55 8.24 -10.21
CA GLY A 72 2.38 7.50 -11.46
C GLY A 72 3.22 6.21 -11.51
N ALA A 73 4.46 6.27 -11.02
CA ALA A 73 5.37 5.11 -10.99
C ALA A 73 4.91 4.03 -10.00
N ARG A 74 4.45 4.43 -8.79
CA ARG A 74 3.94 3.48 -7.77
C ARG A 74 2.57 2.90 -8.11
N ARG A 75 1.77 3.58 -8.95
CA ARG A 75 0.45 3.12 -9.39
C ARG A 75 0.51 2.19 -10.60
N ALA A 76 1.62 2.14 -11.33
CA ALA A 76 1.77 1.26 -12.49
C ALA A 76 1.59 -0.23 -12.14
N PRO A 77 2.16 -0.76 -11.03
CA PRO A 77 1.91 -2.14 -10.59
C PRO A 77 0.44 -2.41 -10.29
N CYS A 78 -0.24 -1.50 -9.59
CA CYS A 78 -1.65 -1.69 -9.21
C CYS A 78 -2.60 -1.59 -10.43
N ARG A 79 -2.28 -0.72 -11.39
CA ARG A 79 -2.95 -0.69 -12.70
C ARG A 79 -2.67 -1.93 -13.53
N ALA A 80 -1.46 -2.48 -13.46
CA ALA A 80 -1.11 -3.72 -14.13
C ALA A 80 -1.84 -4.92 -13.51
N LYS A 81 -1.91 -5.00 -12.17
CA LYS A 81 -2.67 -6.04 -11.44
C LYS A 81 -4.17 -5.94 -11.72
N SER A 82 -4.77 -4.76 -11.63
CA SER A 82 -6.19 -4.57 -11.98
C SER A 82 -6.47 -4.81 -13.46
N ARG A 83 -5.56 -4.44 -14.37
CA ARG A 83 -5.67 -4.84 -15.78
C ARG A 83 -5.57 -6.35 -15.98
N LYS A 84 -4.71 -7.05 -15.24
CA LYS A 84 -4.63 -8.53 -15.31
C LYS A 84 -5.95 -9.18 -14.86
N LEU A 85 -6.62 -8.62 -13.84
CA LEU A 85 -7.97 -9.03 -13.45
C LEU A 85 -9.05 -8.62 -14.48
N ARG A 86 -8.81 -7.54 -15.25
CA ARG A 86 -9.75 -7.00 -16.25
C ARG A 86 -9.65 -7.64 -17.61
N THR A 87 -8.45 -8.05 -18.03
CA THR A 87 -8.28 -8.77 -19.28
C THR A 87 -9.29 -9.89 -19.21
N PRO A 88 -10.29 -9.94 -20.13
CA PRO A 88 -11.13 -11.11 -20.23
C PRO A 88 -10.13 -12.23 -20.44
N LEU A 89 -9.94 -12.98 -19.37
CA LEU A 89 -9.52 -14.35 -19.32
C LEU A 89 -9.50 -14.86 -20.77
N PRO A 90 -8.30 -15.03 -21.40
CA PRO A 90 -8.21 -15.47 -22.80
C PRO A 90 -9.21 -16.61 -22.98
N PRO A 91 -10.01 -16.65 -24.08
CA PRO A 91 -11.27 -17.42 -24.17
C PRO A 91 -11.17 -18.67 -23.31
N THR A 92 -11.75 -18.54 -22.12
CA THR A 92 -11.31 -19.27 -20.93
C THR A 92 -11.67 -20.74 -21.07
N PRO A 93 -11.10 -21.64 -20.25
CA PRO A 93 -11.75 -22.92 -20.00
C PRO A 93 -13.23 -22.66 -19.71
N PRO A 94 -14.13 -23.58 -20.10
CA PRO A 94 -15.58 -23.41 -19.96
C PRO A 94 -15.95 -22.83 -18.60
N ASN A 95 -16.94 -21.91 -18.58
CA ASN A 95 -17.48 -21.33 -17.35
C ASN A 95 -17.70 -22.47 -16.35
N PRO A 96 -17.32 -22.34 -15.06
CA PRO A 96 -17.57 -23.38 -14.05
C PRO A 96 -18.99 -23.94 -14.14
N GLN A 97 -19.99 -23.11 -14.43
CA GLN A 97 -21.37 -23.54 -14.66
C GLN A 97 -21.51 -24.52 -15.84
N ASP A 98 -20.82 -24.29 -16.95
CA ASP A 98 -20.80 -25.21 -18.11
C ASP A 98 -20.12 -26.53 -17.75
N LEU A 99 -19.09 -26.49 -16.90
CA LEU A 99 -18.43 -27.69 -16.39
C LEU A 99 -19.36 -28.49 -15.48
N TYR A 100 -20.10 -27.85 -14.57
CA TYR A 100 -21.08 -28.49 -13.69
C TYR A 100 -22.35 -28.97 -14.40
N ALA A 101 -22.61 -28.53 -15.63
CA ALA A 101 -23.68 -29.11 -16.47
C ALA A 101 -23.32 -30.49 -17.04
N SER A 102 -22.03 -30.85 -17.07
CA SER A 102 -21.54 -32.10 -17.69
C SER A 102 -21.76 -33.38 -16.86
N PRO A 103 -21.63 -33.40 -15.52
CA PRO A 103 -21.81 -34.60 -14.71
C PRO A 103 -23.20 -35.25 -14.83
N PRO A 104 -24.34 -34.51 -14.77
CA PRO A 104 -25.66 -35.10 -14.99
C PRO A 104 -25.77 -35.79 -16.35
N ILE A 105 -25.12 -35.25 -17.40
CA ILE A 105 -25.10 -35.85 -18.74
C ILE A 105 -24.24 -37.11 -18.76
N LEU A 106 -23.08 -37.11 -18.09
CA LEU A 106 -22.24 -38.32 -17.95
C LEU A 106 -22.98 -39.44 -17.21
N VAL A 107 -23.74 -39.10 -16.18
CA VAL A 107 -24.58 -40.06 -15.43
C VAL A 107 -25.73 -40.57 -16.29
N ALA A 108 -26.45 -39.67 -16.99
CA ALA A 108 -27.56 -40.03 -17.87
C ALA A 108 -27.12 -40.93 -19.04
N THR A 109 -25.92 -40.68 -19.58
CA THR A 109 -25.31 -41.48 -20.65
C THR A 109 -24.62 -42.75 -20.14
N ARG A 110 -24.70 -43.03 -18.82
CA ARG A 110 -24.12 -44.20 -18.13
C ARG A 110 -22.60 -44.32 -18.30
N ARG A 111 -21.90 -43.21 -18.50
CA ARG A 111 -20.43 -43.19 -18.48
C ARG A 111 -19.85 -43.30 -17.07
N ILE A 112 -20.61 -42.82 -16.09
CA ILE A 112 -20.32 -42.97 -14.66
C ILE A 112 -21.63 -43.13 -13.89
N SER A 113 -21.60 -43.78 -12.73
CA SER A 113 -22.76 -43.80 -11.83
C SER A 113 -22.78 -42.54 -10.95
N GLN A 114 -23.97 -42.13 -10.48
CA GLN A 114 -24.09 -40.99 -9.56
C GLN A 114 -23.22 -41.17 -8.32
N ALA A 115 -23.28 -42.33 -7.67
CA ALA A 115 -22.50 -42.62 -6.47
C ALA A 115 -20.98 -42.60 -6.71
N ALA A 116 -20.51 -43.02 -7.89
CA ALA A 116 -19.09 -42.92 -8.24
C ALA A 116 -18.66 -41.46 -8.44
N TRP A 117 -19.48 -40.65 -9.10
CA TRP A 117 -19.23 -39.21 -9.24
C TRP A 117 -19.23 -38.49 -7.88
N ASP A 118 -20.22 -38.75 -7.04
CA ASP A 118 -20.31 -38.18 -5.69
C ASP A 118 -19.07 -38.56 -4.85
N SER A 119 -18.61 -39.80 -4.96
CA SER A 119 -17.38 -40.24 -4.29
C SER A 119 -16.12 -39.58 -4.84
N MET A 120 -16.08 -39.24 -6.14
CA MET A 120 -14.95 -38.54 -6.76
C MET A 120 -14.89 -37.08 -6.31
N ILE A 121 -16.01 -36.37 -6.34
CA ILE A 121 -16.06 -34.94 -6.00
C ILE A 121 -15.91 -34.69 -4.49
N ALA A 122 -16.29 -35.66 -3.65
CA ALA A 122 -16.09 -35.60 -2.21
C ALA A 122 -14.62 -35.76 -1.76
N GLN A 123 -13.71 -36.16 -2.66
CA GLN A 123 -12.30 -36.29 -2.31
C GLN A 123 -11.72 -34.91 -1.94
N PRO A 124 -11.05 -34.77 -0.78
CA PRO A 124 -10.52 -33.49 -0.34
C PRO A 124 -9.49 -32.93 -1.32
N GLN A 125 -9.80 -31.77 -1.89
CA GLN A 125 -8.88 -31.02 -2.74
C GLN A 125 -8.20 -29.90 -1.96
N VAL A 126 -7.02 -29.49 -2.43
CA VAL A 126 -6.22 -28.43 -1.79
C VAL A 126 -5.69 -27.44 -2.83
N TYR A 127 -5.48 -26.20 -2.40
CA TYR A 127 -4.81 -25.17 -3.16
C TYR A 127 -3.84 -24.40 -2.26
N TYR A 128 -2.93 -23.65 -2.88
CA TYR A 128 -1.98 -22.79 -2.18
C TYR A 128 -2.26 -21.33 -2.54
N ASP A 129 -2.28 -20.46 -1.55
CA ASP A 129 -2.42 -19.01 -1.77
C ASP A 129 -1.10 -18.38 -2.28
N ALA A 130 -1.12 -17.07 -2.50
CA ALA A 130 0.05 -16.33 -2.99
C ALA A 130 1.23 -16.35 -1.99
N GLU A 131 0.94 -16.59 -0.71
CA GLU A 131 1.88 -16.72 0.40
C GLU A 131 2.39 -18.17 0.55
N GLY A 132 1.90 -19.12 -0.26
CA GLY A 132 2.27 -20.53 -0.23
C GLY A 132 1.61 -21.33 0.90
N LYS A 133 0.61 -20.78 1.59
CA LYS A 133 -0.15 -21.46 2.63
C LYS A 133 -1.21 -22.37 2.00
N LYS A 134 -1.31 -23.57 2.54
CA LYS A 134 -2.23 -24.62 2.10
C LYS A 134 -3.64 -24.39 2.63
N HIS A 135 -4.63 -24.44 1.73
CA HIS A 135 -6.05 -24.31 2.04
C HIS A 135 -6.86 -25.48 1.48
N LYS A 136 -8.01 -25.77 2.09
CA LYS A 136 -8.97 -26.73 1.56
C LYS A 136 -9.73 -26.08 0.41
N LEU A 137 -9.78 -26.75 -0.73
CA LEU A 137 -10.56 -26.31 -1.88
C LEU A 137 -11.98 -26.90 -1.77
N THR A 138 -13.00 -26.06 -1.92
CA THR A 138 -14.36 -26.52 -2.12
C THR A 138 -14.61 -26.76 -3.61
N THR A 139 -15.13 -27.92 -3.95
CA THR A 139 -15.51 -28.35 -5.31
C THR A 139 -17.02 -28.52 -5.44
N ASP A 140 -17.76 -28.17 -4.38
CA ASP A 140 -19.20 -28.23 -4.34
C ASP A 140 -19.80 -27.03 -5.10
N GLN A 141 -20.74 -27.31 -6.01
CA GLN A 141 -21.35 -26.29 -6.86
C GLN A 141 -22.12 -25.26 -6.03
N ASP A 142 -22.93 -25.72 -5.07
CA ASP A 142 -23.78 -24.86 -4.22
C ASP A 142 -22.93 -23.90 -3.37
N SER A 143 -21.71 -24.32 -3.02
CA SER A 143 -20.74 -23.48 -2.32
C SER A 143 -19.97 -22.53 -3.25
N MET A 144 -19.66 -22.96 -4.47
CA MET A 144 -18.83 -22.19 -5.42
C MET A 144 -19.61 -21.06 -6.10
N GLU A 145 -20.89 -21.25 -6.42
CA GLU A 145 -21.69 -20.21 -7.08
C GLU A 145 -21.80 -18.92 -6.26
N PRO A 146 -22.15 -18.93 -4.96
CA PRO A 146 -22.16 -17.73 -4.13
C PRO A 146 -20.80 -17.05 -4.04
N ILE A 147 -19.71 -17.83 -3.97
CA ILE A 147 -18.33 -17.29 -3.96
C ILE A 147 -18.07 -16.53 -5.26
N ILE A 148 -18.41 -17.11 -6.41
CA ILE A 148 -18.21 -16.46 -7.71
C ILE A 148 -19.02 -15.16 -7.80
N ASP A 149 -20.28 -15.18 -7.39
CA ASP A 149 -21.16 -14.00 -7.42
C ASP A 149 -20.65 -12.89 -6.50
N ASP A 150 -20.26 -13.24 -5.27
CA ASP A 150 -19.67 -12.29 -4.31
C ASP A 150 -18.40 -11.65 -4.86
N GLN A 151 -17.54 -12.44 -5.54
CA GLN A 151 -16.31 -11.95 -6.14
C GLN A 151 -16.57 -11.04 -7.35
N LEU A 152 -17.54 -11.39 -8.20
CA LEU A 152 -17.96 -10.52 -9.30
C LEU A 152 -18.49 -9.18 -8.78
N LYS A 153 -19.27 -9.20 -7.69
CA LYS A 153 -19.75 -8.00 -7.01
C LYS A 153 -18.59 -7.18 -6.43
N ALA A 154 -17.68 -7.82 -5.70
CA ALA A 154 -16.51 -7.16 -5.12
C ALA A 154 -15.60 -6.53 -6.19
N ILE A 155 -15.40 -7.21 -7.32
CA ILE A 155 -14.67 -6.68 -8.48
C ILE A 155 -15.35 -5.41 -9.02
N ASN A 156 -16.67 -5.44 -9.18
CA ASN A 156 -17.43 -4.27 -9.64
C ASN A 156 -17.35 -3.10 -8.65
N GLU A 157 -17.46 -3.36 -7.35
CA GLU A 157 -17.28 -2.35 -6.29
C GLU A 157 -15.86 -1.75 -6.31
N LEU A 158 -14.85 -2.58 -6.50
CA LEU A 158 -13.46 -2.15 -6.65
C LEU A 158 -13.28 -1.23 -7.86
N TYR A 159 -13.88 -1.57 -9.00
CA TYR A 159 -13.84 -0.72 -10.20
C TYR A 159 -14.53 0.62 -9.98
N MET A 160 -15.69 0.63 -9.33
CA MET A 160 -16.39 1.87 -9.00
C MET A 160 -15.54 2.74 -8.08
N THR A 161 -14.89 2.14 -7.10
CA THR A 161 -13.93 2.81 -6.21
C THR A 161 -12.78 3.42 -7.02
N ILE A 162 -12.07 2.64 -7.84
CA ILE A 162 -10.96 3.12 -8.68
C ILE A 162 -11.42 4.23 -9.66
N ARG A 163 -12.64 4.14 -10.18
CA ARG A 163 -13.21 5.17 -11.07
C ARG A 163 -13.47 6.47 -10.31
N ASN A 164 -14.11 6.40 -9.15
CA ASN A 164 -14.38 7.57 -8.31
C ASN A 164 -13.05 8.23 -7.87
N MET A 165 -12.06 7.42 -7.50
CA MET A 165 -10.70 7.88 -7.22
C MET A 165 -10.12 8.73 -8.33
N ARG A 166 -10.18 8.22 -9.56
CA ARG A 166 -9.63 8.90 -10.72
C ARG A 166 -10.39 10.18 -11.04
N ALA A 167 -11.69 10.25 -10.73
CA ALA A 167 -12.45 11.48 -10.87
C ALA A 167 -12.00 12.54 -9.86
N THR A 168 -11.92 12.18 -8.57
CA THR A 168 -11.44 13.08 -7.50
C THR A 168 -10.04 13.61 -7.80
N ALA A 169 -9.13 12.72 -8.21
CA ALA A 169 -7.79 13.04 -8.66
C ALA A 169 -7.70 14.17 -9.68
N LEU A 170 -8.46 14.02 -10.76
CA LEU A 170 -8.44 14.93 -11.89
C LEU A 170 -9.05 16.28 -11.48
N ASN A 171 -10.01 16.27 -10.57
CA ASN A 171 -10.60 17.49 -10.02
C ASN A 171 -9.60 18.24 -9.13
N GLU A 172 -8.87 17.55 -8.25
CA GLU A 172 -7.80 18.14 -7.43
C GLU A 172 -6.68 18.71 -8.29
N GLU A 173 -6.25 17.98 -9.33
CA GLU A 173 -5.21 18.42 -10.26
C GLU A 173 -5.63 19.68 -11.03
N ARG A 174 -6.89 19.77 -11.46
CA ARG A 174 -7.46 20.99 -12.06
C ARG A 174 -7.47 22.14 -11.07
N ALA A 175 -7.98 21.92 -9.85
CA ALA A 175 -8.02 22.95 -8.82
C ALA A 175 -6.61 23.50 -8.47
N MET A 176 -5.60 22.62 -8.42
CA MET A 176 -4.21 23.04 -8.23
C MET A 176 -3.68 23.86 -9.42
N ARG A 177 -3.96 23.47 -10.67
CA ARG A 177 -3.58 24.25 -11.85
C ARG A 177 -4.21 25.63 -11.86
N ASP A 178 -5.50 25.72 -11.53
CA ASP A 178 -6.21 26.99 -11.49
C ASP A 178 -5.61 27.90 -10.40
N THR A 179 -5.30 27.33 -9.24
CA THR A 179 -4.63 28.05 -8.15
C THR A 179 -3.24 28.53 -8.56
N THR A 180 -2.43 27.67 -9.20
CA THR A 180 -1.08 28.07 -9.63
C THR A 180 -1.12 29.14 -10.72
N GLN A 181 -2.02 29.02 -11.70
CA GLN A 181 -2.24 30.04 -12.72
C GLN A 181 -2.67 31.38 -12.09
N GLU A 182 -3.56 31.36 -11.11
CA GLU A 182 -3.97 32.57 -10.39
C GLU A 182 -2.79 33.22 -9.64
N THR A 183 -1.97 32.41 -8.96
CA THR A 183 -0.76 32.93 -8.29
C THR A 183 0.25 33.50 -9.27
N MET A 184 0.46 32.84 -10.42
CA MET A 184 1.34 33.34 -11.48
C MET A 184 0.83 34.67 -12.04
N ALA A 185 -0.46 34.78 -12.34
CA ALA A 185 -1.08 36.02 -12.79
C ALA A 185 -0.86 37.16 -11.78
N LYS A 186 -1.09 36.91 -10.48
CA LYS A 186 -0.82 37.88 -9.40
C LYS A 186 0.64 38.32 -9.35
N THR A 187 1.58 37.38 -9.48
CA THR A 187 3.02 37.72 -9.48
C THR A 187 3.43 38.54 -10.72
N ILE A 188 2.90 38.21 -11.90
CA ILE A 188 3.15 38.97 -13.13
C ILE A 188 2.62 40.40 -12.98
N SER A 189 1.40 40.57 -12.47
CA SER A 189 0.84 41.91 -12.21
C SER A 189 1.68 42.70 -11.21
N ALA A 190 2.19 42.08 -10.13
CA ALA A 190 3.06 42.74 -9.17
C ALA A 190 4.41 43.18 -9.79
N ILE A 191 5.00 42.34 -10.66
CA ILE A 191 6.22 42.69 -11.40
C ILE A 191 5.95 43.85 -12.37
N GLN A 192 4.82 43.83 -13.07
CA GLN A 192 4.42 44.92 -13.97
C GLN A 192 4.29 46.25 -13.21
N SER A 193 3.61 46.26 -12.06
CA SER A 193 3.51 47.47 -11.23
C SER A 193 4.87 47.94 -10.70
N SER A 194 5.76 47.02 -10.33
CA SER A 194 7.12 47.36 -9.89
C SER A 194 7.98 47.95 -11.03
N LEU A 195 7.83 47.42 -12.25
CA LEU A 195 8.49 47.94 -13.46
C LEU A 195 7.98 49.34 -13.83
N GLU A 196 6.68 49.58 -13.71
CA GLU A 196 6.07 50.90 -13.93
C GLU A 196 6.57 51.94 -12.91
N GLU A 197 6.72 51.55 -11.65
CA GLU A 197 7.29 52.39 -10.59
C GLU A 197 8.76 52.73 -10.86
N MET A 198 9.59 51.72 -11.18
CA MET A 198 11.00 51.95 -11.56
C MET A 198 11.14 52.82 -12.81
N SER A 199 10.28 52.63 -13.81
CA SER A 199 10.25 53.46 -15.03
C SER A 199 9.93 54.92 -14.69
N SER A 200 8.96 55.15 -13.80
CA SER A 200 8.60 56.48 -13.31
C SER A 200 9.75 57.14 -12.53
N GLN A 201 10.49 56.38 -11.71
CA GLN A 201 11.69 56.87 -11.03
C GLN A 201 12.83 57.23 -12.01
N LEU A 202 13.04 56.44 -13.07
CA LEU A 202 14.07 56.73 -14.08
C LEU A 202 13.77 58.00 -14.88
N THR A 203 12.50 58.24 -15.23
CA THR A 203 12.11 59.50 -15.90
C THR A 203 12.32 60.72 -14.99
N HIS A 204 12.16 60.57 -13.66
CA HIS A 204 12.48 61.62 -12.69
C HIS A 204 14.00 61.76 -12.45
N GLY A 205 14.76 60.66 -12.45
CA GLY A 205 16.21 60.64 -12.24
C GLY A 205 17.03 61.20 -13.42
N GLN A 206 16.53 61.10 -14.65
CA GLN A 206 17.17 61.72 -15.83
C GLN A 206 17.18 63.25 -15.79
N ALA A 207 16.35 63.90 -14.95
CA ALA A 207 16.45 65.33 -14.68
C ALA A 207 17.61 65.69 -13.72
N HIS A 208 18.08 64.73 -12.91
CA HIS A 208 19.11 64.94 -11.88
C HIS A 208 20.49 64.36 -12.25
N SER A 209 20.56 63.48 -13.25
CA SER A 209 21.78 62.78 -13.67
C SER A 209 22.41 63.35 -14.96
N ARG A 210 22.27 64.66 -15.20
CA ARG A 210 23.11 65.39 -16.18
C ARG A 210 24.39 65.97 -15.58
N GLU A 211 24.66 65.74 -14.29
CA GLU A 211 25.78 66.38 -13.58
C GLU A 211 26.87 65.41 -13.07
N CYS A 212 26.71 64.09 -13.23
CA CYS A 212 27.66 63.12 -12.67
C CYS A 212 27.99 61.92 -13.58
N GLU A 213 28.40 62.17 -14.83
CA GLU A 213 28.94 61.10 -15.69
C GLU A 213 30.17 61.58 -16.46
N LYS A 214 31.25 61.80 -15.72
CA LYS A 214 32.60 62.06 -16.23
C LYS A 214 33.69 61.33 -15.43
N GLN A 215 33.43 60.12 -14.92
CA GLN A 215 34.51 59.30 -14.37
C GLN A 215 34.09 57.86 -14.18
N ARG A 216 34.60 56.98 -15.07
CA ARG A 216 34.99 55.57 -14.86
C ARG A 216 34.76 54.75 -16.13
N ARG A 217 35.66 54.99 -17.09
CA ARG A 217 36.16 53.92 -17.96
C ARG A 217 37.34 53.25 -17.24
N SER A 218 37.55 51.98 -17.59
CA SER A 218 38.71 51.12 -17.29
C SER A 218 38.51 50.15 -16.13
N GLN A 219 38.22 48.88 -16.45
CA GLN A 219 39.17 47.77 -16.25
C GLN A 219 38.59 46.44 -16.76
N ASP A 220 39.16 45.98 -17.88
CA ASP A 220 39.26 44.58 -18.27
C ASP A 220 40.06 43.79 -17.21
N VAL A 221 39.73 42.51 -16.98
CA VAL A 221 40.73 41.43 -16.84
C VAL A 221 40.11 40.08 -17.23
N ASP A 222 40.65 39.50 -18.30
CA ASP A 222 40.56 38.08 -18.69
C ASP A 222 41.08 37.13 -17.58
N MET A 223 40.36 36.05 -17.29
CA MET A 223 40.83 34.99 -16.37
C MET A 223 40.67 33.58 -16.97
N ALA A 224 41.82 33.09 -17.42
CA ALA A 224 42.37 31.73 -17.23
C ALA A 224 41.67 30.52 -17.86
N HIS A 225 42.26 30.10 -19.00
CA HIS A 225 42.31 28.73 -19.50
C HIS A 225 42.86 27.74 -18.45
N GLY A 226 42.03 26.78 -18.03
CA GLY A 226 42.46 25.63 -17.24
C GLY A 226 42.88 24.48 -18.17
N SER A 227 44.13 24.06 -18.05
CA SER A 227 44.69 22.89 -18.74
C SER A 227 44.11 21.60 -18.12
N ASP A 228 43.17 20.96 -18.82
CA ASP A 228 42.75 19.58 -18.55
C ASP A 228 43.93 18.64 -18.78
N MET A 229 44.52 18.11 -17.71
CA MET A 229 45.34 16.90 -17.79
C MET A 229 44.40 15.72 -17.90
N GLU A 230 44.28 15.14 -19.10
CA GLU A 230 43.65 13.84 -19.31
C GLU A 230 44.41 12.79 -18.49
N VAL A 231 43.89 12.46 -17.32
CA VAL A 231 44.31 11.28 -16.57
C VAL A 231 43.72 10.08 -17.30
N GLU A 232 44.56 9.30 -17.99
CA GLU A 232 44.19 8.00 -18.55
C GLU A 232 43.65 7.11 -17.41
N GLU A 233 42.33 6.94 -17.35
CA GLU A 233 41.72 5.97 -16.45
C GLU A 233 42.12 4.55 -16.92
N PRO A 234 42.68 3.71 -16.03
CA PRO A 234 43.08 2.36 -16.40
C PRO A 234 41.89 1.54 -16.89
N GLU A 235 42.03 0.91 -18.06
CA GLU A 235 41.01 0.04 -18.63
C GLU A 235 40.71 -1.14 -17.68
N LEU A 236 39.45 -1.28 -17.28
CA LEU A 236 38.99 -2.40 -16.46
C LEU A 236 38.97 -3.70 -17.27
N SER A 237 39.43 -4.80 -16.67
CA SER A 237 39.33 -6.12 -17.28
C SER A 237 37.87 -6.58 -17.39
N ALA A 238 37.57 -7.45 -18.36
CA ALA A 238 36.22 -7.97 -18.59
C ALA A 238 35.64 -8.70 -17.36
N ASP A 239 36.49 -9.33 -16.55
CA ASP A 239 36.07 -10.03 -15.33
C ASP A 239 35.76 -9.04 -14.18
N GLU A 240 36.50 -7.92 -14.08
CA GLU A 240 36.18 -6.85 -13.14
C GLU A 240 34.85 -6.16 -13.47
N VAL A 241 34.56 -5.93 -14.75
CA VAL A 241 33.27 -5.37 -15.20
C VAL A 241 32.12 -6.28 -14.77
N LYS A 242 32.22 -7.60 -14.99
CA LYS A 242 31.20 -8.56 -14.56
C LYS A 242 31.02 -8.58 -13.04
N ALA A 243 32.12 -8.53 -12.27
CA ALA A 243 32.07 -8.50 -10.82
C ALA A 243 31.39 -7.22 -10.29
N LEU A 244 31.69 -6.06 -10.90
CA LEU A 244 31.06 -4.78 -10.58
C LEU A 244 29.57 -4.77 -10.94
N GLU A 245 29.17 -5.32 -12.09
CA GLU A 245 27.76 -5.44 -12.48
C GLU A 245 26.97 -6.32 -11.50
N TYR A 246 27.53 -7.47 -11.11
CA TYR A 246 26.92 -8.34 -10.12
C TYR A 246 26.71 -7.58 -8.80
N THR A 247 27.75 -6.90 -8.31
CA THR A 247 27.70 -6.08 -7.10
C THR A 247 26.63 -4.98 -7.20
N ARG A 248 26.53 -4.31 -8.35
CA ARG A 248 25.49 -3.30 -8.63
C ARG A 248 24.09 -3.90 -8.51
N ARG A 249 23.82 -5.04 -9.16
CA ARG A 249 22.49 -5.69 -9.11
C ARG A 249 22.13 -6.10 -7.69
N THR A 250 23.06 -6.68 -6.94
CA THR A 250 22.86 -7.06 -5.54
C THR A 250 22.55 -5.86 -4.65
N LEU A 251 23.28 -4.75 -4.82
CA LEU A 251 23.03 -3.53 -4.04
C LEU A 251 21.71 -2.86 -4.42
N LEU A 252 21.32 -2.84 -5.69
CA LEU A 252 20.01 -2.32 -6.12
C LEU A 252 18.86 -3.15 -5.52
N ALA A 253 18.98 -4.48 -5.53
CA ALA A 253 18.02 -5.35 -4.86
C ALA A 253 17.95 -5.07 -3.35
N LYS A 254 19.11 -4.89 -2.70
CA LYS A 254 19.18 -4.52 -1.27
C LYS A 254 18.51 -3.17 -1.00
N ILE A 255 18.77 -2.14 -1.81
CA ILE A 255 18.14 -0.81 -1.72
C ILE A 255 16.61 -0.95 -1.80
N HIS A 256 16.12 -1.74 -2.74
CA HIS A 256 14.69 -1.99 -2.91
C HIS A 256 14.07 -2.68 -1.69
N VAL A 257 14.69 -3.75 -1.18
CA VAL A 257 14.22 -4.47 0.02
C VAL A 257 14.21 -3.58 1.25
N LEU A 258 15.28 -2.80 1.48
CA LEU A 258 15.35 -1.85 2.59
C LEU A 258 14.27 -0.75 2.47
N GLY A 259 13.98 -0.29 1.25
CA GLY A 259 12.90 0.65 0.98
C GLY A 259 11.53 0.09 1.36
N ILE A 260 11.24 -1.17 1.01
CA ILE A 260 10.01 -1.87 1.42
C ILE A 260 9.95 -2.01 2.95
N ARG A 261 11.07 -2.36 3.61
CA ARG A 261 11.09 -2.52 5.08
C ARG A 261 10.82 -1.21 5.81
N ILE A 262 11.49 -0.12 5.43
CA ILE A 262 11.23 1.22 5.99
C ILE A 262 9.76 1.55 5.87
N HIS A 263 9.20 1.31 4.69
CA HIS A 263 7.82 1.60 4.41
C HIS A 263 6.84 0.79 5.29
N SER A 264 7.09 -0.52 5.47
CA SER A 264 6.31 -1.37 6.38
C SER A 264 6.33 -0.84 7.82
N LEU A 265 7.51 -0.46 8.30
CA LEU A 265 7.69 0.07 9.65
C LEU A 265 6.95 1.40 9.85
N GLU A 266 6.94 2.28 8.84
CA GLU A 266 6.16 3.52 8.89
C GLU A 266 4.65 3.27 9.02
N GLN A 267 4.12 2.20 8.40
CA GLN A 267 2.72 1.82 8.52
C GLN A 267 2.38 1.17 9.88
N GLU A 268 3.33 0.45 10.47
CA GLU A 268 3.16 -0.19 11.78
C GLU A 268 3.22 0.81 12.94
N LYS A 269 3.66 2.05 12.70
CA LYS A 269 3.81 3.08 13.73
C LYS A 269 2.47 3.43 14.36
N PRO A 270 2.25 3.13 15.66
CA PRO A 270 0.92 3.17 16.25
C PRO A 270 0.47 4.59 16.63
N CYS A 271 1.40 5.49 16.93
CA CYS A 271 1.14 6.89 17.30
C CYS A 271 2.43 7.74 17.21
N GLN A 272 2.34 9.01 17.62
CA GLN A 272 3.51 9.87 17.81
C GLN A 272 4.34 9.43 19.04
N ILE A 273 5.65 9.70 18.99
CA ILE A 273 6.56 9.45 20.13
C ILE A 273 6.23 10.43 21.26
N ARG A 274 6.36 9.97 22.50
CA ARG A 274 6.14 10.78 23.69
C ARG A 274 7.26 11.79 23.86
N GLU A 275 6.89 13.07 23.88
CA GLU A 275 7.84 14.15 24.12
C GLU A 275 8.01 14.42 25.62
N TYR A 276 9.28 14.52 26.05
CA TYR A 276 9.65 14.79 27.45
C TYR A 276 9.99 16.27 27.66
N ILE A 277 9.04 17.14 27.33
CA ILE A 277 9.19 18.59 27.40
C ILE A 277 9.14 19.06 28.85
N SER A 278 9.97 20.06 29.17
CA SER A 278 9.91 20.79 30.44
C SER A 278 9.04 22.04 30.31
N GLY A 279 8.31 22.36 31.36
CA GLY A 279 7.33 23.43 31.39
C GLY A 279 5.89 22.92 31.51
N VAL A 280 4.98 23.82 31.85
CA VAL A 280 3.54 23.64 31.77
C VAL A 280 2.98 24.85 31.03
N ASP A 281 2.02 24.65 30.14
CA ASP A 281 1.58 25.70 29.22
C ASP A 281 0.71 26.75 29.93
N LYS A 282 -0.03 26.33 30.96
CA LYS A 282 -0.96 27.19 31.70
C LYS A 282 -0.38 27.61 33.04
N LYS A 283 -0.54 28.89 33.39
CA LYS A 283 -0.04 29.45 34.66
C LYS A 283 -0.69 28.78 35.87
N GLU A 284 -1.97 28.41 35.76
CA GLU A 284 -2.74 27.75 36.81
C GLU A 284 -2.20 26.34 37.10
N GLU A 285 -1.56 25.72 36.12
CA GLU A 285 -1.04 24.36 36.17
C GLU A 285 0.39 24.28 36.77
N THR A 286 1.00 25.43 37.08
CA THR A 286 2.34 25.51 37.72
C THR A 286 2.39 24.90 39.13
N THR A 287 1.24 24.76 39.78
CA THR A 287 1.14 24.11 41.10
C THR A 287 0.99 22.59 41.00
N MET A 288 0.68 22.05 39.81
CA MET A 288 0.46 20.62 39.62
C MET A 288 1.74 19.83 39.89
N ARG A 289 1.58 18.69 40.57
CA ARG A 289 2.67 17.79 40.92
C ARG A 289 2.70 16.61 39.94
N CYS A 290 3.86 16.34 39.34
CA CYS A 290 4.06 15.12 38.58
C CYS A 290 3.83 13.89 39.48
N THR A 291 2.92 13.00 39.08
CA THR A 291 2.56 11.79 39.83
C THR A 291 3.75 10.84 40.01
N PHE A 292 4.68 10.83 39.05
CA PHE A 292 5.80 9.89 39.04
C PHE A 292 7.03 10.39 39.80
N CYS A 293 7.46 11.63 39.55
CA CYS A 293 8.68 12.17 40.14
C CYS A 293 8.48 13.20 41.24
N GLY A 294 7.24 13.67 41.46
CA GLY A 294 6.90 14.57 42.56
C GLY A 294 7.32 16.05 42.37
N HIS A 295 7.94 16.42 41.24
CA HIS A 295 8.23 17.83 40.96
C HIS A 295 6.94 18.62 40.67
N ARG A 296 6.86 19.85 41.16
CA ARG A 296 5.74 20.77 40.93
C ARG A 296 6.03 21.70 39.75
N GLY A 297 5.06 21.88 38.86
CA GLY A 297 5.07 22.87 37.77
C GLY A 297 6.14 22.71 36.70
N LYS A 298 6.95 21.63 36.75
CA LYS A 298 8.07 21.43 35.82
C LYS A 298 7.69 20.69 34.55
N HIS A 299 6.64 19.87 34.57
CA HIS A 299 6.16 19.08 33.43
C HIS A 299 4.85 18.37 33.81
N TYR A 300 4.05 18.04 32.80
CA TYR A 300 2.92 17.12 32.96
C TYR A 300 3.39 15.71 33.29
N SER A 301 2.58 14.93 34.02
CA SER A 301 2.88 13.52 34.33
C SER A 301 3.18 12.70 33.06
N ASP A 302 2.50 12.99 31.95
CA ASP A 302 2.72 12.35 30.64
C ASP A 302 4.17 12.52 30.13
N SER A 303 4.75 13.69 30.35
CA SER A 303 6.09 14.10 29.87
C SER A 303 7.21 13.94 30.91
N CYS A 304 7.02 13.10 31.94
CA CYS A 304 8.02 12.96 33.00
C CYS A 304 9.39 12.44 32.52
N PRO A 305 10.48 13.23 32.60
CA PRO A 305 11.79 12.82 32.09
C PRO A 305 12.53 11.84 33.02
N ARG A 306 12.18 11.80 34.31
CA ARG A 306 12.82 10.91 35.30
C ARG A 306 12.32 9.47 35.22
N ILE A 307 11.06 9.28 34.85
CA ILE A 307 10.43 7.97 34.73
C ILE A 307 9.80 7.90 33.33
N ARG A 308 10.58 7.43 32.35
CA ARG A 308 10.16 7.34 30.96
C ARG A 308 9.29 6.11 30.69
N ASP A 309 9.78 4.96 31.15
CA ASP A 309 9.19 3.63 30.92
C ASP A 309 7.79 3.43 31.54
N SER A 310 6.83 3.02 30.71
CA SER A 310 5.42 2.81 31.04
C SER A 310 5.22 1.67 32.03
N ALA A 311 6.02 0.60 31.93
CA ALA A 311 5.97 -0.51 32.88
C ALA A 311 6.35 -0.05 34.29
N ARG A 312 7.43 0.73 34.42
CA ARG A 312 7.86 1.35 35.67
C ARG A 312 6.81 2.34 36.19
N ARG A 313 6.18 3.13 35.30
CA ARG A 313 5.07 4.02 35.68
C ARG A 313 3.90 3.22 36.29
N LYS A 314 3.47 2.13 35.66
CA LYS A 314 2.41 1.24 36.18
C LYS A 314 2.77 0.66 37.55
N THR A 315 4.00 0.15 37.71
CA THR A 315 4.49 -0.37 38.99
C THR A 315 4.50 0.68 40.10
N LEU A 316 4.88 1.93 39.78
CA LEU A 316 4.83 3.04 40.74
C LEU A 316 3.40 3.37 41.18
N LEU A 317 2.43 3.39 40.25
CA LEU A 317 1.03 3.65 40.60
C LEU A 317 0.47 2.57 41.52
N LYS A 318 0.72 1.28 41.21
CA LYS A 318 0.33 0.16 42.06
C LYS A 318 0.92 0.27 43.46
N ARG A 319 2.23 0.55 43.57
CA ARG A 319 2.93 0.70 44.86
C ARG A 319 2.40 1.88 45.69
N GLN A 320 1.92 2.93 45.03
CA GLN A 320 1.38 4.13 45.68
C GLN A 320 -0.15 4.07 45.87
N HIS A 321 -0.79 2.94 45.56
CA HIS A 321 -2.25 2.78 45.60
C HIS A 321 -3.00 3.88 44.83
N ARG A 322 -2.47 4.23 43.64
CA ARG A 322 -3.08 5.19 42.72
C ARG A 322 -3.79 4.48 41.58
N CYS A 323 -4.91 5.06 41.15
CA CYS A 323 -5.69 4.56 40.02
C CYS A 323 -4.93 4.73 38.70
N GLU A 324 -4.89 3.66 37.88
CA GLU A 324 -4.22 3.67 36.56
C GLU A 324 -4.96 4.53 35.50
N ILE A 325 -6.19 4.94 35.78
CA ILE A 325 -7.06 5.69 34.87
C ILE A 325 -7.01 7.20 35.15
N CYS A 326 -7.12 7.61 36.42
CA CYS A 326 -7.15 9.03 36.80
C CYS A 326 -5.89 9.51 37.54
N LEU A 327 -4.98 8.61 37.92
CA LEU A 327 -3.77 8.87 38.70
C LEU A 327 -4.00 9.32 40.16
N GLU A 328 -5.24 9.39 40.62
CA GLU A 328 -5.60 9.79 41.99
C GLU A 328 -5.51 8.63 42.99
N VAL A 329 -5.27 8.98 44.26
CA VAL A 329 -5.29 8.04 45.40
C VAL A 329 -6.73 7.78 45.83
N GLY A 330 -7.05 6.55 46.21
CA GLY A 330 -8.38 6.20 46.75
C GLY A 330 -9.48 5.99 45.70
N CYS A 331 -9.15 6.07 44.40
CA CYS A 331 -10.06 5.67 43.33
C CYS A 331 -9.97 4.15 43.09
N MET A 332 -11.11 3.50 42.88
CA MET A 332 -11.24 2.03 42.71
C MET A 332 -10.65 1.47 41.40
N ALA A 333 -10.20 2.32 40.48
CA ALA A 333 -9.59 1.94 39.20
C ALA A 333 -10.42 1.01 38.30
N ASP A 334 -11.74 1.07 38.42
CA ASP A 334 -12.70 0.31 37.63
C ASP A 334 -13.57 1.23 36.75
N SER A 335 -14.65 0.69 36.19
CA SER A 335 -15.64 1.42 35.39
C SER A 335 -16.37 2.56 36.13
N ARG A 336 -16.21 2.66 37.47
CA ARG A 336 -16.76 3.75 38.27
C ARG A 336 -15.81 4.94 38.38
N CYS A 337 -14.58 4.83 37.88
CA CYS A 337 -13.67 5.97 37.78
C CYS A 337 -14.28 7.06 36.89
N SER A 338 -14.32 8.30 37.36
CA SER A 338 -14.88 9.44 36.59
C SER A 338 -14.18 9.67 35.25
N LYS A 339 -12.94 9.19 35.09
CA LYS A 339 -12.16 9.27 33.86
C LYS A 339 -12.12 7.96 33.05
N TYR A 340 -12.91 6.94 33.40
CA TYR A 340 -12.91 5.64 32.71
C TYR A 340 -13.22 5.76 31.21
N TRP A 341 -14.21 6.60 30.87
CA TRP A 341 -14.68 6.81 29.49
C TRP A 341 -13.78 7.74 28.68
N ASN A 342 -12.77 8.36 29.30
CA ASN A 342 -11.82 9.19 28.57
C ASN A 342 -10.93 8.30 27.71
N ARG A 343 -10.83 8.65 26.43
CA ARG A 343 -9.95 7.93 25.49
C ARG A 343 -8.51 8.38 25.69
N CYS A 344 -7.59 7.42 25.66
CA CYS A 344 -6.17 7.69 25.70
C CYS A 344 -5.73 8.48 24.47
N PHE A 345 -4.99 9.56 24.66
CA PHE A 345 -4.46 10.40 23.58
C PHE A 345 -3.59 9.62 22.58
N HIS A 346 -2.85 8.60 23.05
CA HIS A 346 -1.89 7.86 22.23
C HIS A 346 -2.50 6.70 21.45
N CYS A 347 -3.41 5.93 22.05
CA CYS A 347 -3.97 4.72 21.42
C CYS A 347 -5.48 4.76 21.18
N ASN A 348 -6.16 5.83 21.59
CA ASN A 348 -7.61 6.02 21.49
C ASN A 348 -8.46 4.95 22.22
N ARG A 349 -7.85 4.09 23.05
CA ARG A 349 -8.56 3.11 23.90
C ARG A 349 -8.90 3.70 25.27
N MET A 350 -9.92 3.16 25.91
CA MET A 350 -10.36 3.56 27.26
C MET A 350 -9.63 2.75 28.36
N GLY A 351 -9.90 3.07 29.62
CA GLY A 351 -9.47 2.25 30.77
C GLY A 351 -8.02 2.44 31.21
N HIS A 352 -7.31 3.46 30.74
CA HIS A 352 -5.98 3.83 31.25
C HIS A 352 -5.67 5.31 30.98
N HIS A 353 -4.80 5.90 31.79
CA HIS A 353 -4.29 7.25 31.59
C HIS A 353 -3.26 7.29 30.46
N SER A 354 -3.23 8.35 29.65
CA SER A 354 -2.24 8.54 28.57
C SER A 354 -0.78 8.39 29.05
N ALA A 355 -0.51 8.89 30.25
CA ALA A 355 0.80 8.83 30.90
C ALA A 355 1.32 7.40 31.15
N ILE A 356 0.51 6.36 31.09
CA ILE A 356 0.96 4.96 31.25
C ILE A 356 0.76 4.11 29.98
N CYS A 357 0.39 4.75 28.86
CA CYS A 357 0.27 4.08 27.58
C CYS A 357 1.66 3.69 27.04
N ASP A 358 1.76 2.46 26.54
CA ASP A 358 2.96 1.84 25.96
C ASP A 358 3.12 2.10 24.44
N TRP A 359 2.09 2.63 23.79
CA TRP A 359 2.11 2.92 22.35
C TRP A 359 3.22 3.89 21.93
N PRO A 360 3.52 4.97 22.69
CA PRO A 360 4.61 5.86 22.33
C PRO A 360 5.99 5.21 22.39
N GLU A 361 6.20 4.25 23.31
CA GLU A 361 7.45 3.49 23.41
C GLU A 361 7.58 2.48 22.27
N LYS A 362 6.47 1.87 21.84
CA LYS A 362 6.43 1.06 20.62
C LYS A 362 6.75 1.89 19.38
N ALA A 363 6.19 3.10 19.29
CA ALA A 363 6.50 4.04 18.22
C ALA A 363 7.97 4.46 18.21
N GLU A 364 8.59 4.69 19.38
CA GLU A 364 10.02 4.98 19.52
C GLU A 364 10.90 3.84 18.99
N LYS A 365 10.59 2.59 19.36
CA LYS A 365 11.30 1.40 18.84
C LYS A 365 11.21 1.27 17.32
N ILE A 366 10.03 1.48 16.75
CA ILE A 366 9.82 1.46 15.30
C ILE A 366 10.64 2.56 14.62
N GLU A 367 10.70 3.77 15.21
CA GLU A 367 11.46 4.88 14.64
C GLU A 367 12.99 4.66 14.73
N ASP A 368 13.47 4.03 15.79
CA ASP A 368 14.86 3.59 15.88
C ASP A 368 15.19 2.53 14.83
N GLU A 369 14.30 1.57 14.58
CA GLU A 369 14.47 0.57 13.50
C GLU A 369 14.48 1.20 12.11
N ILE A 370 13.59 2.19 11.87
CA ILE A 370 13.60 2.99 10.63
C ILE A 370 14.94 3.72 10.50
N ARG A 371 15.44 4.34 11.58
CA ARG A 371 16.72 5.07 11.58
C ARG A 371 17.90 4.14 11.25
N GLU A 372 17.92 2.94 11.82
CA GLU A 372 18.92 1.91 11.52
C GLU A 372 18.85 1.48 10.05
N THR A 373 17.65 1.16 9.56
CA THR A 373 17.40 0.74 8.17
C THR A 373 17.79 1.84 7.18
N LEU A 374 17.53 3.12 7.49
CA LEU A 374 18.00 4.27 6.71
C LEU A 374 19.53 4.41 6.74
N GLY A 375 20.18 4.04 7.85
CA GLY A 375 21.63 3.94 7.94
C GLY A 375 22.19 2.88 7.00
N GLU A 376 21.57 1.71 6.93
CA GLU A 376 21.93 0.66 5.97
C GLU A 376 21.69 1.09 4.52
N LEU A 377 20.55 1.74 4.25
CA LEU A 377 20.21 2.25 2.93
C LEU A 377 21.26 3.26 2.44
N ARG A 378 21.71 4.17 3.31
CA ARG A 378 22.79 5.11 3.02
C ARG A 378 24.11 4.39 2.70
N LYS A 379 24.45 3.31 3.41
CA LYS A 379 25.63 2.48 3.08
C LYS A 379 25.48 1.77 1.73
N ALA A 380 24.28 1.28 1.40
CA ALA A 380 23.99 0.61 0.14
C ALA A 380 23.97 1.57 -1.05
N LYS A 381 23.58 2.84 -0.85
CA LYS A 381 23.60 3.90 -1.89
C LYS A 381 25.01 4.27 -2.39
N LYS A 382 26.08 3.66 -1.88
CA LYS A 382 27.42 3.70 -2.51
C LYS A 382 27.46 3.04 -3.90
N VAL A 383 26.34 2.50 -4.39
CA VAL A 383 26.13 2.10 -5.81
C VAL A 383 26.59 3.19 -6.79
N SER A 384 26.49 4.48 -6.45
CA SER A 384 26.92 5.56 -7.35
C SER A 384 28.41 5.55 -7.67
N VAL A 385 29.24 5.01 -6.77
CA VAL A 385 30.67 4.79 -7.03
C VAL A 385 30.86 3.66 -8.04
N ILE A 386 30.06 2.61 -7.96
CA ILE A 386 30.10 1.47 -8.89
C ILE A 386 29.57 1.88 -10.26
N CYS A 387 28.46 2.65 -10.33
CA CYS A 387 27.93 3.17 -11.58
C CYS A 387 28.96 4.06 -12.31
N ARG A 388 29.64 4.96 -11.59
CA ARG A 388 30.74 5.76 -12.15
C ARG A 388 31.87 4.90 -12.71
N ARG A 389 32.34 3.90 -11.97
CA ARG A 389 33.40 2.97 -12.44
C ARG A 389 32.98 2.15 -13.67
N LEU A 390 31.69 1.88 -13.83
CA LEU A 390 31.15 1.18 -14.99
C LEU A 390 30.85 2.10 -16.18
N GLY A 391 31.09 3.41 -16.07
CA GLY A 391 30.70 4.39 -17.10
C GLY A 391 29.18 4.53 -17.29
N ILE A 392 28.38 4.03 -16.34
CA ILE A 392 26.92 4.11 -16.40
C ILE A 392 26.51 5.48 -15.86
N ARG A 393 25.95 6.33 -16.72
CA ARG A 393 25.33 7.59 -16.28
C ARG A 393 24.20 7.28 -15.31
N GLU A 394 24.21 7.93 -14.15
CA GLU A 394 23.12 7.85 -13.19
C GLU A 394 21.93 8.65 -13.72
N ASP A 395 21.10 8.01 -14.55
CA ASP A 395 19.76 8.50 -14.83
C ASP A 395 18.86 8.08 -13.66
N LEU A 396 19.07 8.68 -12.48
CA LEU A 396 18.31 8.39 -11.25
C LEU A 396 17.81 9.65 -10.56
#